data_AF-X1PIC3-F1
#
_entry.id   AF-X1PIC3-F1
#
_cell.length_a   1.000
_cell.length_b   1.000
_cell.length_c   1.000
_cell.angle_alpha   90.00
_cell.angle_beta   90.00
_cell.angle_gamma   90.00
#
_symmetry.space_group_name_H-M   'P 1'
#
loop_
_entity.id
_entity.type
_entity.pdbx_description
1 polymer ?
#
loop_
_entity_poly.entity_id
_entity_poly.type
_entity_poly.pdbx_seq_one_letter_code
_entity_poly.pdbx_strand_id
1 'polypeptide(L)'
;MKTSDFDYSLPLELIAQTPIEPRDQSRLMVLNRSDSSVEHRKFFEITDYLRVGDVLLFNDSRVIPARLNGRKVDSGGRVEILLLRRLNTHAWETLVRPGKRVNIGTMVEITSGSVVDNKQGAKVLAEVIELRQGGIRVI
;
A
#
# COMPACT_ATOMS: atom_id res chain seq x y z
N MET A 1 22.28 8.97 -13.03
CA MET A 1 22.65 8.91 -11.60
C MET A 1 22.87 7.47 -11.24
N LYS A 2 24.00 7.16 -10.61
CA LYS A 2 24.33 5.83 -10.10
C LYS A 2 23.88 5.76 -8.65
N THR A 3 23.62 4.55 -8.14
CA THR A 3 23.28 4.35 -6.72
C THR A 3 24.39 4.84 -5.79
N SER A 4 25.65 4.75 -6.24
CA SER A 4 26.84 5.24 -5.53
C SER A 4 26.83 6.75 -5.28
N ASP A 5 26.08 7.53 -6.06
CA ASP A 5 26.03 9.00 -5.90
C ASP A 5 25.31 9.41 -4.60
N PHE A 6 24.70 8.45 -3.89
CA PHE A 6 23.97 8.63 -2.63
C PHE A 6 24.56 7.83 -1.46
N ASP A 7 25.76 7.26 -1.65
CA ASP A 7 26.43 6.48 -0.61
C ASP A 7 27.09 7.40 0.44
N TYR A 8 27.04 7.01 1.71
CA TYR A 8 27.65 7.75 2.81
C TYR A 8 28.04 6.82 3.96
N SER A 9 29.05 7.22 4.73
CA SER A 9 29.47 6.46 5.91
C SER A 9 28.43 6.60 7.02
N LEU A 10 27.74 5.50 7.34
CA LEU A 10 26.80 5.41 8.45
C LEU A 10 27.29 4.36 9.46
N PRO A 11 27.89 4.79 10.59
CA PRO A 11 28.21 3.88 11.68
C PRO A 11 26.96 3.17 12.21
N LEU A 12 27.04 1.85 12.45
CA LEU A 12 25.90 1.03 12.84
C LEU A 12 25.31 1.46 14.19
N GLU A 13 26.13 1.97 15.09
CA GLU A 13 25.74 2.49 16.41
C GLU A 13 24.85 3.73 16.34
N LEU A 14 24.83 4.44 15.20
CA LEU A 14 23.94 5.58 14.97
C LEU A 14 22.57 5.16 14.40
N ILE A 15 22.37 3.88 14.11
CA ILE A 15 21.08 3.34 13.68
C ILE A 15 20.24 3.01 14.92
N ALA A 16 19.21 3.83 15.16
CA ALA A 16 18.30 3.63 16.28
C ALA A 16 17.63 2.25 16.24
N GLN A 17 17.83 1.45 17.29
CA GLN A 17 17.21 0.13 17.45
C GLN A 17 15.84 0.22 18.13
N THR A 18 15.66 1.23 18.97
CA THR A 18 14.41 1.57 19.63
C THR A 18 14.16 3.07 19.54
N PRO A 19 12.90 3.50 19.50
CA PRO A 19 12.57 4.91 19.53
C PRO A 19 12.81 5.50 20.92
N ILE A 20 13.11 6.80 20.95
CA ILE A 20 13.10 7.59 22.18
C ILE A 20 11.67 7.80 22.67
N GLU A 21 11.48 7.85 23.99
CA GLU A 21 10.22 8.23 24.64
C GLU A 21 10.46 9.38 25.64
N PRO A 22 9.67 10.46 25.60
CA PRO A 22 8.59 10.76 24.63
C PRO A 22 9.09 10.94 23.19
N ARG A 23 8.26 10.59 22.20
CA ARG A 23 8.62 10.60 20.76
C ARG A 23 9.12 11.95 20.23
N ASP A 24 8.55 13.03 20.73
CA ASP A 24 8.86 14.40 20.33
C ASP A 24 10.19 14.93 20.91
N GLN A 25 10.86 14.15 21.77
CA GLN A 25 12.22 14.43 22.25
C GLN A 25 13.32 14.03 21.26
N SER A 26 12.94 13.41 20.14
CA SER A 26 13.86 13.13 19.03
C SER A 26 14.51 14.41 18.48
N ARG A 27 15.72 14.27 17.92
CA ARG A 27 16.42 15.38 17.27
C ARG A 27 15.73 15.72 15.94
N LEU A 28 15.61 17.01 15.65
CA LEU A 28 15.16 17.54 14.38
C LEU A 28 16.33 18.28 13.72
N MET A 29 16.71 17.89 12.51
CA MET A 29 17.66 18.63 11.69
C MET A 29 16.87 19.49 10.71
N VAL A 30 17.01 20.81 10.80
CA VAL A 30 16.35 21.75 9.90
C VAL A 30 17.37 22.19 8.86
N LEU A 31 17.09 21.89 7.59
CA LEU A 31 17.91 22.31 6.45
C LEU A 31 17.17 23.42 5.70
N ASN A 32 17.73 24.62 5.69
CA ASN A 32 17.21 25.68 4.85
C ASN A 32 17.76 25.54 3.42
N ARG A 33 16.87 25.32 2.47
CA ARG A 33 17.23 25.09 1.06
C ARG A 33 17.77 26.34 0.35
N SER A 34 17.44 27.55 0.82
CA SER A 34 17.86 28.77 0.12
C SER A 34 19.34 29.12 0.36
N ASP A 35 19.84 28.83 1.55
CA ASP A 35 21.21 29.18 1.98
C ASP A 35 22.05 27.98 2.43
N SER A 36 21.47 26.77 2.40
CA SER A 36 22.10 25.52 2.85
C SER A 36 22.52 25.52 4.33
N SER A 37 21.95 26.41 5.14
CA SER A 37 22.18 26.42 6.58
C SER A 37 21.51 25.21 7.26
N VAL A 38 22.15 24.73 8.32
CA VAL A 38 21.69 23.59 9.11
C VAL A 38 21.52 24.02 10.56
N GLU A 39 20.34 23.79 11.10
CA GLU A 39 20.04 23.94 12.52
C GLU A 39 19.74 22.59 13.17
N HIS A 40 20.06 22.47 14.46
CA HIS A 40 19.74 21.32 15.28
C HIS A 40 18.74 21.71 16.36
N ARG A 41 17.60 21.03 16.35
CA ARG A 41 16.43 21.28 17.20
C ARG A 41 15.92 19.97 17.83
N LYS A 42 14.86 20.08 18.61
CA LYS A 42 14.03 18.98 19.08
C LYS A 42 12.73 18.95 18.28
N PHE A 43 12.16 17.76 18.11
CA PHE A 43 10.99 17.60 17.25
C PHE A 43 9.76 18.36 17.74
N PHE A 44 9.58 18.54 19.05
CA PHE A 44 8.50 19.37 19.58
C PHE A 44 8.58 20.86 19.14
N GLU A 45 9.76 21.35 18.74
CA GLU A 45 9.97 22.71 18.22
C GLU A 45 9.53 22.86 16.75
N ILE A 46 9.02 21.81 16.10
CA ILE A 46 8.57 21.85 14.70
C ILE A 46 7.52 22.93 14.44
N THR A 47 6.72 23.27 15.46
CA THR A 47 5.68 24.30 15.36
C THR A 47 6.24 25.69 15.07
N ASP A 48 7.50 25.96 15.42
CA ASP A 48 8.15 27.25 15.17
C ASP A 48 8.46 27.47 13.68
N TYR A 49 8.40 26.39 12.88
CA TYR A 49 8.65 26.41 11.44
C TYR A 49 7.38 26.36 10.59
N LEU A 50 6.20 26.27 11.21
CA LEU A 50 4.91 26.24 10.53
C LEU A 50 4.22 27.60 10.57
N ARG A 51 3.55 27.95 9.48
CA ARG A 51 2.80 29.21 9.34
C ARG A 51 1.32 28.93 9.21
N VAL A 52 0.52 29.93 9.54
CA VAL A 52 -0.91 29.90 9.27
C VAL A 52 -1.13 29.71 7.77
N GLY A 53 -1.90 28.67 7.42
CA GLY A 53 -2.17 28.27 6.03
C GLY A 53 -1.35 27.07 5.55
N ASP A 54 -0.33 26.63 6.29
CA ASP A 54 0.38 25.39 5.96
C ASP A 54 -0.50 24.16 6.17
N VAL A 55 -0.27 23.13 5.35
CA VAL A 55 -1.00 21.85 5.42
C VAL A 55 -0.02 20.73 5.77
N LEU A 56 -0.27 20.07 6.89
CA LEU A 56 0.44 18.85 7.27
C LEU A 56 -0.32 17.63 6.72
N LEU A 57 0.31 16.93 5.78
CA LEU A 57 -0.22 15.68 5.25
C LEU A 57 0.39 14.49 6.01
N PHE A 58 -0.44 13.77 6.75
CA PHE A 58 -0.05 12.55 7.43
C PHE A 58 -0.49 11.32 6.66
N ASN A 59 0.36 10.29 6.62
CA ASN A 59 0.01 9.00 6.04
C ASN A 59 -0.55 8.07 7.13
N ASP A 60 -1.86 7.80 7.07
CA ASP A 60 -2.54 6.79 7.89
C ASP A 60 -2.64 5.46 7.12
N SER A 61 -1.79 4.49 7.46
CA SER A 61 -1.77 3.17 6.81
C SER A 61 -2.77 2.22 7.47
N ARG A 62 -3.71 1.68 6.68
CA ARG A 62 -4.68 0.65 7.14
C ARG A 62 -4.50 -0.66 6.40
N VAL A 63 -4.49 -1.76 7.14
CA VAL A 63 -4.50 -3.12 6.57
C VAL A 63 -5.95 -3.56 6.38
N ILE A 64 -6.34 -3.81 5.13
CA ILE A 64 -7.65 -4.39 4.81
C ILE A 64 -7.43 -5.84 4.35
N PRO A 65 -8.09 -6.85 4.97
CA PRO A 65 -8.06 -8.22 4.46
C PRO A 65 -8.86 -8.29 3.16
N ALA A 66 -8.17 -7.96 2.07
CA ALA A 66 -8.75 -7.74 0.75
C ALA A 66 -8.30 -8.77 -0.29
N ARG A 67 -7.57 -9.81 0.12
CA ARG A 67 -7.02 -10.81 -0.80
C ARG A 67 -7.96 -12.01 -0.92
N LEU A 68 -8.47 -12.24 -2.13
CA LEU A 68 -9.23 -13.42 -2.50
C LEU A 68 -8.37 -14.33 -3.38
N ASN A 69 -8.48 -15.64 -3.17
CA ASN A 69 -7.88 -16.63 -4.03
C ASN A 69 -8.96 -17.25 -4.91
N GLY A 70 -8.62 -17.59 -6.13
CA GLY A 70 -9.54 -18.24 -7.04
C GLY A 70 -8.84 -18.98 -8.16
N ARG A 71 -9.64 -19.57 -9.05
CA ARG A 71 -9.18 -20.28 -10.24
C ARG A 71 -9.97 -19.82 -11.45
N LYS A 72 -9.31 -19.66 -12.59
CA LYS A 72 -10.01 -19.42 -13.84
C LYS A 72 -10.92 -20.60 -14.16
N VAL A 73 -12.16 -20.33 -14.51
CA VAL A 73 -13.15 -21.37 -14.84
C VAL A 73 -12.73 -22.17 -16.08
N ASP A 74 -12.07 -21.53 -17.05
CA ASP A 74 -11.68 -22.14 -18.32
C ASP A 74 -10.51 -23.14 -18.21
N SER A 75 -9.48 -22.77 -17.45
CA SER A 75 -8.16 -23.39 -17.47
C SER A 75 -7.72 -23.92 -16.10
N GLY A 76 -8.47 -23.63 -15.04
CA GLY A 76 -8.15 -23.98 -13.67
C GLY A 76 -6.92 -23.25 -13.08
N GLY A 77 -6.32 -22.33 -13.84
CA GLY A 77 -5.16 -21.55 -13.45
C GLY A 77 -5.45 -20.68 -12.22
N ARG A 78 -4.52 -20.65 -11.26
CA ARG A 78 -4.67 -19.88 -10.01
C ARG A 78 -4.65 -18.38 -10.28
N VAL A 79 -5.53 -17.66 -9.60
CA VAL A 79 -5.62 -16.19 -9.62
C VAL A 79 -5.75 -15.68 -8.20
N GLU A 80 -4.90 -14.74 -7.82
CA GLU A 80 -5.02 -13.94 -6.61
C GLU A 80 -5.64 -12.58 -7.00
N ILE A 81 -6.65 -12.14 -6.25
CA ILE A 81 -7.35 -10.88 -6.43
C ILE A 81 -7.16 -10.05 -5.15
N LEU A 82 -6.59 -8.86 -5.27
CA LEU A 82 -6.51 -7.87 -4.18
C LEU A 82 -7.54 -6.78 -4.42
N LEU A 83 -8.55 -6.70 -3.57
CA LEU A 83 -9.56 -5.65 -3.60
C LEU A 83 -8.93 -4.31 -3.18
N LEU A 84 -9.09 -3.28 -4.00
CA LEU A 84 -8.57 -1.93 -3.73
C LEU A 84 -9.68 -1.01 -3.23
N ARG A 85 -10.76 -0.93 -4.01
CA ARG A 85 -11.84 0.02 -3.77
C ARG A 85 -13.16 -0.57 -4.27
N ARG A 86 -14.19 -0.50 -3.43
CA ARG A 86 -15.55 -0.84 -3.81
C ARG A 86 -16.12 0.25 -4.71
N LEU A 87 -16.56 -0.10 -5.91
CA LEU A 87 -17.21 0.85 -6.83
C LEU A 87 -18.71 0.91 -6.58
N ASN A 88 -19.34 -0.25 -6.36
CA ASN A 88 -20.77 -0.36 -6.05
C ASN A 88 -21.06 -1.68 -5.30
N THR A 89 -22.32 -2.10 -5.25
CA THR A 89 -22.73 -3.33 -4.54
C THR A 89 -22.08 -4.59 -5.09
N HIS A 90 -21.78 -4.64 -6.39
CA HIS A 90 -21.35 -5.82 -7.13
C HIS A 90 -19.99 -5.69 -7.84
N ALA A 91 -19.34 -4.53 -7.79
CA ALA A 91 -18.09 -4.29 -8.52
C ALA A 91 -17.00 -3.68 -7.64
N TRP A 92 -15.76 -4.12 -7.86
CA TRP A 92 -14.56 -3.67 -7.18
C TRP A 92 -13.44 -3.36 -8.16
N GLU A 93 -12.65 -2.33 -7.85
CA GLU A 93 -11.32 -2.20 -8.42
C GLU A 93 -10.37 -3.18 -7.74
N THR A 94 -9.60 -3.90 -8.55
CA THR A 94 -8.74 -4.97 -8.07
C THR A 94 -7.37 -4.96 -8.75
N LEU A 95 -6.37 -5.48 -8.05
CA LEU A 95 -5.13 -5.99 -8.67
C LEU A 95 -5.21 -7.51 -8.74
N VAL A 96 -4.78 -8.08 -9.86
CA VAL A 96 -4.77 -9.53 -10.06
C VAL A 96 -3.40 -10.09 -10.39
N ARG A 97 -3.11 -11.27 -9.85
CA ARG A 97 -1.90 -12.05 -10.10
C ARG A 97 -2.27 -13.48 -10.49
N PRO A 98 -1.85 -14.01 -11.65
CA PRO A 98 -1.04 -13.37 -12.69
C PRO A 98 -1.89 -12.50 -13.63
N GLY A 99 -1.68 -11.18 -13.60
CA GLY A 99 -2.53 -10.24 -14.34
C GLY A 99 -2.47 -10.35 -15.87
N LYS A 100 -1.37 -10.81 -16.47
CA LYS A 100 -1.23 -10.90 -17.95
C LYS A 100 -2.25 -11.83 -18.63
N ARG A 101 -2.83 -12.78 -17.89
CA ARG A 101 -3.74 -13.81 -18.42
C ARG A 101 -5.18 -13.65 -17.91
N VAL A 102 -5.48 -12.50 -17.32
CA VAL A 102 -6.77 -12.14 -16.73
C VAL A 102 -7.26 -10.88 -17.47
N ASN A 103 -7.99 -11.13 -18.56
CA ASN A 103 -8.54 -10.12 -19.47
C ASN A 103 -10.05 -9.99 -19.28
N ILE A 104 -10.67 -9.00 -19.91
CA ILE A 104 -12.13 -8.83 -19.95
C ILE A 104 -12.80 -10.15 -20.35
N GLY A 105 -13.88 -10.51 -19.65
CA GLY A 105 -14.62 -11.77 -19.81
C GLY A 105 -13.98 -12.98 -19.10
N THR A 106 -12.84 -12.81 -18.42
CA THR A 106 -12.26 -13.90 -17.63
C THR A 106 -13.14 -14.18 -16.41
N MET A 107 -13.67 -15.40 -16.33
CA MET A 107 -14.39 -15.90 -15.17
C MET A 107 -13.44 -16.54 -14.16
N VAL A 108 -13.51 -16.11 -12.90
CA VAL A 108 -12.74 -16.65 -11.78
C VAL A 108 -13.70 -17.20 -10.73
N GLU A 109 -13.58 -18.48 -10.41
CA GLU A 109 -14.25 -19.08 -9.25
C GLU A 109 -13.42 -18.78 -8.00
N ILE A 110 -14.02 -18.05 -7.06
CA ILE A 110 -13.38 -17.68 -5.80
C ILE A 110 -13.35 -18.92 -4.89
N THR A 111 -12.15 -19.38 -4.58
CA THR A 111 -11.91 -20.45 -3.63
C THR A 111 -11.78 -19.81 -2.25
N SER A 112 -12.83 -19.91 -1.42
CA SER A 112 -12.81 -19.37 -0.06
C SER A 112 -11.61 -19.91 0.71
N GLY A 113 -10.73 -19.00 1.13
CA GLY A 113 -9.61 -19.29 2.03
C GLY A 113 -9.93 -19.06 3.49
N SER A 114 -11.19 -18.78 3.83
CA SER A 114 -11.65 -18.45 5.18
C SER A 114 -12.56 -19.55 5.71
N VAL A 115 -12.22 -20.02 6.90
CA VAL A 115 -12.93 -20.96 7.77
C VAL A 115 -14.36 -20.50 8.04
N VAL A 116 -15.28 -20.75 7.11
CA VAL A 116 -16.70 -20.90 7.44
C VAL A 116 -17.10 -22.25 6.87
N ASP A 117 -17.03 -23.22 7.77
CA ASP A 117 -17.47 -24.59 7.60
C ASP A 117 -18.98 -24.55 7.33
N ASN A 118 -19.37 -24.50 6.06
CA ASN A 118 -20.71 -24.85 5.65
C ASN A 118 -20.64 -25.65 4.35
N LYS A 119 -20.78 -26.96 4.55
CA LYS A 119 -21.07 -27.95 3.51
C LYS A 119 -22.25 -27.42 2.68
N GLN A 120 -22.04 -27.30 1.36
CA GLN A 120 -22.90 -26.66 0.33
C GLN A 120 -22.82 -25.13 0.17
N GLY A 121 -21.63 -24.54 0.26
CA GLY A 121 -21.41 -23.13 -0.07
C GLY A 121 -21.70 -22.78 -1.55
N ALA A 122 -22.42 -21.67 -1.76
CA ALA A 122 -22.65 -21.10 -3.09
C ALA A 122 -21.32 -20.77 -3.78
N LYS A 123 -21.18 -21.19 -5.05
CA LYS A 123 -20.03 -20.81 -5.87
C LYS A 123 -20.07 -19.31 -6.14
N VAL A 124 -19.02 -18.61 -5.73
CA VAL A 124 -18.85 -17.19 -6.05
C VAL A 124 -18.02 -17.10 -7.32
N LEU A 125 -18.64 -16.61 -8.40
CA LEU A 125 -17.98 -16.33 -9.67
C LEU A 125 -17.74 -14.83 -9.78
N ALA A 126 -16.57 -14.47 -10.28
CA ALA A 126 -16.14 -13.10 -10.48
C ALA A 126 -15.73 -12.92 -11.95
N GLU A 127 -16.31 -11.96 -12.64
CA GLU A 127 -16.04 -11.68 -14.05
C GLU A 127 -15.22 -10.40 -14.18
N VAL A 128 -14.14 -10.45 -14.96
CA VAL A 128 -13.43 -9.21 -15.31
C VAL A 128 -14.26 -8.43 -16.32
N ILE A 129 -14.84 -7.31 -15.91
CA ILE A 129 -15.68 -6.48 -16.78
C ILE A 129 -14.92 -5.31 -17.43
N GLU A 130 -13.80 -4.87 -16.83
CA GLU A 130 -13.06 -3.70 -17.32
C GLU A 130 -11.55 -3.82 -17.03
N LEU A 131 -10.72 -3.26 -17.90
CA LEU A 131 -9.29 -3.03 -17.69
C LEU A 131 -9.00 -1.54 -17.60
N ARG A 132 -8.33 -1.12 -16.52
CA ARG A 132 -7.90 0.26 -16.27
C ARG A 132 -6.38 0.38 -16.31
N GLN A 133 -5.89 1.63 -16.33
CA GLN A 133 -4.46 1.93 -16.28
C GLN A 133 -3.80 1.32 -15.03
N GLY A 134 -2.49 1.07 -15.11
CA GLY A 134 -1.72 0.49 -14.01
C GLY A 134 -2.02 -0.99 -13.74
N GLY A 135 -2.73 -1.69 -14.65
CA GLY A 135 -3.09 -3.09 -14.46
C GLY A 135 -4.24 -3.28 -13.47
N ILE A 136 -5.09 -2.28 -13.27
CA ILE A 136 -6.30 -2.41 -12.45
C ILE A 136 -7.38 -3.15 -13.27
N ARG A 137 -8.07 -4.08 -12.63
CA ARG A 137 -9.20 -4.84 -13.21
C ARG A 137 -10.45 -4.47 -12.42
N VAL A 138 -11.56 -4.22 -13.11
CA VAL A 138 -12.86 -4.20 -12.45
C VAL A 138 -13.44 -5.60 -12.52
N ILE A 139 -13.77 -6.15 -11.36
CA ILE A 139 -14.33 -7.48 -11.16
C ILE A 139 -15.61 -7.34 -10.32
#